data_AF-A0A7W0QBJ6-F1
#
_entry.id   AF-A0A7W0QBJ6-F1
#
_cell.length_a   1.000
_cell.length_b   1.000
_cell.length_c   1.000
_cell.angle_alpha   90.00
_cell.angle_beta   90.00
_cell.angle_gamma   90.00
#
_symmetry.space_group_name_H-M   'P 1'
#
loop_
_entity.id
_entity.type
_entity.pdbx_description
1 polymer ?
#
loop_
_entity_poly.entity_id
_entity_poly.type
_entity_poly.pdbx_seq_one_letter_code
_entity_poly.pdbx_strand_id
1 'polypeptide(L)'
;MKAALRGLALGVVIALLIASCVVHRLMGPRLTGTCSGACAHYAMCKAGNSASDRTRCTTECPDVFADRDSLMAYESLSCADAVEYIDGSPKKTAATQPR
;
A
#
# COMPACT_ATOMS: atom_id res chain seq x y z
N MET A 1 -16.78 36.25 25.26
CA MET A 1 -16.67 34.78 25.42
C MET A 1 -16.73 33.98 24.10
N LYS A 2 -16.24 34.51 22.96
CA LYS A 2 -16.29 33.83 21.64
C LYS A 2 -14.91 33.44 21.08
N ALA A 3 -13.83 33.97 21.65
CA ALA A 3 -12.46 33.75 21.16
C ALA A 3 -11.85 32.42 21.64
N ALA A 4 -12.23 31.93 22.83
CA ALA A 4 -11.69 30.69 23.40
C ALA A 4 -12.17 29.42 22.66
N LEU A 5 -13.38 29.45 22.07
CA LEU A 5 -13.92 28.30 21.32
C LEU A 5 -13.16 28.03 20.01
N ARG A 6 -12.57 29.05 19.40
CA ARG A 6 -11.87 28.90 18.11
C ARG A 6 -10.49 28.26 18.24
N GLY A 7 -9.81 28.44 19.38
CA GLY A 7 -8.53 27.79 19.65
C GLY A 7 -8.67 26.28 19.92
N LEU A 8 -9.76 25.87 20.57
CA LEU A 8 -10.07 24.47 20.86
C LEU A 8 -10.38 23.66 19.60
N ALA A 9 -11.11 24.23 18.65
CA ALA A 9 -11.40 23.56 17.38
C ALA A 9 -10.13 23.30 16.55
N LEU A 10 -9.18 24.24 16.53
CA LEU A 10 -7.93 24.09 15.78
C LEU A 10 -7.01 23.03 16.41
N GLY A 11 -6.91 23.00 17.75
CA GLY A 11 -6.06 22.03 18.46
C GLY A 11 -6.52 20.58 18.28
N VAL A 12 -7.83 20.35 18.22
CA VAL A 12 -8.40 19.00 18.02
C VAL A 12 -8.14 18.48 16.61
N VAL A 13 -8.25 19.33 15.58
CA VAL A 13 -7.96 18.94 14.18
C VAL A 13 -6.49 18.55 14.03
N ILE A 14 -5.58 19.32 14.62
CA ILE A 14 -4.14 19.02 14.59
C ILE A 14 -3.85 17.71 15.34
N ALA A 15 -4.44 17.49 16.52
CA ALA A 15 -4.24 16.26 17.27
C ALA A 15 -4.74 15.00 16.52
N LEU A 16 -5.87 15.09 15.81
CA LEU A 16 -6.40 14.00 14.99
C LEU A 16 -5.50 13.65 13.80
N LEU A 17 -4.91 14.66 13.15
CA LEU A 17 -3.96 14.45 12.05
C LEU A 17 -2.69 13.74 12.54
N ILE A 18 -2.15 14.14 13.69
CA ILE A 18 -0.94 13.53 14.26
C ILE A 18 -1.22 12.09 14.73
N ALA A 19 -2.36 11.86 15.39
CA ALA A 19 -2.75 10.53 15.87
C ALA A 19 -2.92 9.53 14.71
N SER A 20 -3.49 9.97 13.58
CA SER A 20 -3.68 9.12 12.39
C SER A 20 -2.36 8.64 11.81
N CYS A 21 -1.32 9.48 11.81
CA CYS A 21 0.01 9.09 11.35
C CYS A 21 0.72 8.11 12.31
N VAL A 22 0.51 8.22 13.62
CA VAL A 22 1.19 7.36 14.61
C VAL A 22 0.57 5.97 14.70
N VAL A 23 -0.76 5.86 14.65
CA VAL A 23 -1.45 4.55 14.65
C VAL A 23 -1.10 3.73 13.40
N HIS A 24 -0.98 4.40 12.24
CA HIS A 24 -0.51 3.78 11.00
C HIS A 24 0.94 3.29 11.09
N ARG A 25 1.77 3.94 11.93
CA ARG A 25 3.18 3.57 12.13
C ARG A 25 3.39 2.41 13.09
N LEU A 26 2.53 2.25 14.10
CA LEU A 26 2.64 1.21 15.13
C LEU A 26 2.01 -0.13 14.70
N MET A 27 1.00 -0.09 13.84
CA MET A 27 0.45 -1.27 13.17
C MET A 27 1.13 -1.43 11.82
N GLY A 28 2.41 -1.83 11.84
CA GLY A 28 3.09 -2.25 10.60
C GLY A 28 2.29 -3.33 9.89
N PRO A 29 2.34 -3.38 8.54
CA PRO A 29 1.54 -4.33 7.76
C PRO A 29 1.84 -5.75 8.25
N ARG A 30 0.79 -6.49 8.62
CA ARG A 30 0.92 -7.91 8.91
C ARG A 30 1.29 -8.61 7.61
N LEU A 31 2.54 -9.05 7.53
CA LEU A 31 3.03 -9.81 6.39
C LEU A 31 2.30 -11.16 6.36
N THR A 32 1.49 -11.37 5.35
CA THR A 32 0.72 -12.59 5.14
C THR A 32 1.46 -13.57 4.25
N GLY A 33 2.30 -13.06 3.34
CA GLY A 33 2.92 -13.87 2.29
C GLY A 33 1.90 -14.46 1.32
N THR A 34 0.78 -13.77 1.10
CA THR A 34 -0.28 -14.22 0.21
C THR A 34 -0.58 -13.15 -0.82
N CYS A 35 -1.07 -13.56 -1.99
CA CYS A 35 -1.54 -12.62 -3.02
C CYS A 35 -2.63 -11.67 -2.49
N SER A 36 -3.48 -12.13 -1.58
CA SER A 36 -4.51 -11.28 -0.97
C SER A 36 -3.90 -10.17 -0.11
N GLY A 37 -2.89 -10.48 0.70
CA GLY A 37 -2.19 -9.50 1.53
C GLY A 37 -1.33 -8.54 0.71
N ALA A 38 -0.56 -9.05 -0.26
CA ALA A 38 0.22 -8.24 -1.18
C ALA A 38 -0.67 -7.25 -1.97
N CYS A 39 -1.77 -7.71 -2.53
CA CYS A 39 -2.69 -6.83 -3.28
C CYS A 39 -3.51 -5.91 -2.36
N ALA A 40 -3.73 -6.28 -1.09
CA ALA A 40 -4.28 -5.36 -0.10
C ALA A 40 -3.28 -4.24 0.23
N HIS A 41 -1.98 -4.56 0.38
CA HIS A 41 -0.91 -3.58 0.57
C HIS A 41 -0.83 -2.59 -0.60
N TYR A 42 -0.78 -3.11 -1.83
CA TYR A 42 -0.85 -2.30 -3.04
C TYR A 42 -2.07 -1.36 -3.06
N ALA A 43 -3.26 -1.87 -2.77
CA ALA A 43 -4.48 -1.06 -2.77
C ALA A 43 -4.47 0.03 -1.69
N MET A 44 -3.93 -0.26 -0.50
CA MET A 44 -3.76 0.75 0.55
C MET A 44 -2.78 1.86 0.13
N CYS A 45 -1.74 1.50 -0.63
CA CYS A 45 -0.70 2.44 -1.06
C CYS A 45 -1.06 3.25 -2.32
N LYS A 46 -1.90 2.71 -3.22
CA LYS A 46 -2.30 3.39 -4.45
C LYS A 46 -3.41 4.41 -4.19
N ALA A 47 -3.08 5.69 -4.31
CA ALA A 47 -4.07 6.77 -4.28
C ALA A 47 -5.05 6.62 -5.45
N GLY A 48 -6.35 6.58 -5.14
CA GLY A 48 -7.40 6.38 -6.15
C GLY A 48 -7.53 4.94 -6.66
N ASN A 49 -7.11 3.95 -5.87
CA ASN A 49 -7.34 2.54 -6.24
C ASN A 49 -8.81 2.29 -6.56
N SER A 50 -9.04 1.43 -7.55
CA SER A 50 -10.34 0.86 -7.86
C SER A 50 -10.40 -0.61 -7.46
N ALA A 51 -11.62 -1.14 -7.27
CA ALA A 51 -11.82 -2.58 -7.12
C ALA A 51 -11.25 -3.39 -8.31
N SER A 52 -11.17 -2.77 -9.49
CA SER A 52 -10.56 -3.34 -10.68
C SER A 52 -9.05 -3.53 -10.54
N ASP A 53 -8.34 -2.56 -9.95
CA ASP A 53 -6.89 -2.65 -9.72
C ASP A 53 -6.53 -3.78 -8.76
N ARG A 54 -7.32 -3.92 -7.69
CA ARG A 54 -7.14 -5.01 -6.72
C ARG A 54 -7.39 -6.37 -7.37
N THR A 55 -8.46 -6.48 -8.15
CA THR A 55 -8.81 -7.71 -8.88
C THR A 55 -7.70 -8.09 -9.86
N ARG A 56 -7.24 -7.12 -10.65
CA ARG A 56 -6.14 -7.30 -11.59
C ARG A 56 -4.88 -7.79 -10.87
N CYS A 57 -4.48 -7.13 -9.79
CA CYS A 57 -3.33 -7.53 -8.98
C CYS A 57 -3.46 -8.98 -8.52
N THR A 58 -4.61 -9.39 -7.97
CA THR A 58 -4.78 -10.76 -7.48
C THR A 58 -4.75 -11.80 -8.60
N THR A 59 -5.25 -11.46 -9.79
CA THR A 59 -5.21 -12.34 -10.96
C THR A 59 -3.80 -12.51 -11.51
N GLU A 60 -3.02 -11.43 -11.56
CA GLU A 60 -1.64 -11.43 -12.08
C GLU A 60 -0.61 -11.90 -11.04
N CYS A 61 -0.97 -11.93 -9.76
CA CYS A 61 -0.06 -12.21 -8.66
C CYS A 61 0.73 -13.53 -8.78
N PRO A 62 0.14 -14.67 -9.18
CA PRO A 62 0.91 -15.92 -9.35
C PRO A 62 1.97 -15.86 -10.45
N ASP A 63 1.78 -14.98 -11.43
CA ASP A 63 2.74 -14.77 -12.52
C ASP A 63 3.85 -13.77 -12.13
N VAL A 64 3.57 -12.89 -11.17
CA VAL A 64 4.49 -11.84 -10.69
C VAL A 64 5.35 -12.33 -9.52
N PHE A 65 4.80 -13.16 -8.64
CA PHE A 65 5.48 -13.66 -7.45
C PHE A 65 5.62 -15.18 -7.50
N ALA A 66 6.86 -15.66 -7.44
CA ALA A 66 7.17 -17.09 -7.51
C ALA A 66 6.86 -17.84 -6.20
N ASP A 67 6.97 -17.17 -5.05
CA ASP A 67 6.91 -17.81 -3.75
C ASP A 67 6.42 -16.88 -2.62
N ARG A 68 6.16 -17.50 -1.47
CA ARG A 68 5.68 -16.83 -0.26
C ARG A 68 6.66 -15.78 0.27
N ASP A 69 7.96 -16.03 0.18
CA ASP A 69 8.95 -15.13 0.76
C ASP A 69 9.08 -13.87 -0.10
N SER A 70 8.97 -14.00 -1.42
CA SER A 70 8.85 -12.88 -2.38
C SER A 70 7.60 -12.03 -2.10
N LEU A 71 6.47 -12.66 -1.76
CA LEU A 71 5.25 -11.96 -1.35
C LEU A 71 5.44 -11.19 -0.03
N MET A 72 6.08 -11.80 0.97
CA MET A 72 6.37 -11.13 2.25
C MET A 72 7.37 -9.98 2.07
N ALA A 73 8.37 -10.15 1.21
CA ALA A 73 9.32 -9.09 0.87
C ALA A 73 8.60 -7.90 0.24
N TYR A 74 7.70 -8.17 -0.72
CA TYR A 74 6.86 -7.13 -1.32
C TYR A 74 5.94 -6.42 -0.31
N GLU A 75 5.27 -7.16 0.57
CA GLU A 75 4.40 -6.60 1.61
C GLU A 75 5.17 -5.71 2.61
N SER A 76 6.49 -5.87 2.71
CA SER A 76 7.35 -5.02 3.55
C SER A 76 7.81 -3.73 2.88
N LEU A 77 7.56 -3.57 1.57
CA LEU A 77 7.98 -2.39 0.81
C LEU A 77 7.25 -1.13 1.26
N SER A 78 7.90 0.01 1.03
CA SER A 78 7.24 1.32 1.16
C SER A 78 6.11 1.45 0.15
N CYS A 79 5.16 2.33 0.41
CA CYS A 79 4.03 2.51 -0.51
C CYS A 79 4.44 2.99 -1.91
N ALA A 80 5.50 3.80 -2.01
CA ALA A 80 6.01 4.24 -3.30
C ALA A 80 6.53 3.04 -4.10
N ASP A 81 7.38 2.22 -3.46
CA ASP A 81 8.00 1.06 -4.10
C ASP A 81 6.97 -0.03 -4.43
N ALA A 82 5.97 -0.26 -3.57
CA ALA A 82 4.91 -1.22 -3.80
C ALA A 82 4.06 -0.85 -5.03
N VAL A 83 3.71 0.43 -5.18
CA VAL A 83 2.97 0.93 -6.35
C VAL A 83 3.83 0.83 -7.60
N GLU A 84 5.09 1.28 -7.55
CA GLU A 84 6.02 1.19 -8.68
C GLU A 84 6.24 -0.26 -9.13
N TYR A 85 6.36 -1.21 -8.22
CA TYR A 85 6.57 -2.60 -8.57
C TYR A 85 5.38 -3.20 -9.35
N ILE A 86 4.14 -2.86 -9.00
CA ILE A 86 2.94 -3.40 -9.68
C ILE A 86 2.55 -2.58 -10.92
N ASP A 87 2.58 -1.25 -10.83
CA ASP A 87 2.19 -0.36 -11.94
C ASP A 87 3.33 -0.16 -12.95
N GLY A 88 4.57 -0.17 -12.48
CA GLY A 88 5.79 -0.02 -13.26
C GLY A 88 6.35 -1.32 -13.79
N SER A 89 5.86 -2.49 -13.35
CA SER A 89 6.12 -3.76 -14.06
C SER A 89 5.49 -3.68 -15.45
N PRO A 90 6.28 -3.56 -16.54
CA PRO A 90 5.71 -3.68 -17.87
C PRO A 90 5.21 -5.11 -17.99
N LYS A 91 3.89 -5.28 -18.07
CA LYS A 91 3.27 -6.56 -18.43
C LYS A 91 4.05 -7.11 -19.62
N LYS A 92 4.83 -8.17 -19.42
CA LYS A 92 5.47 -8.94 -20.48
C LYS A 92 6.54 -8.18 -21.29
N THR A 93 7.64 -7.77 -20.65
CA THR A 93 8.93 -7.58 -21.36
C THR A 93 10.13 -8.24 -20.68
N ALA A 94 9.89 -9.09 -19.67
CA ALA A 94 10.93 -9.95 -19.08
C ALA A 94 11.00 -11.37 -19.70
N ALA A 95 10.25 -11.64 -20.79
CA ALA A 95 10.30 -12.92 -21.52
C ALA A 95 11.22 -12.88 -22.76
N THR A 96 12.00 -11.82 -22.94
CA THR A 96 13.00 -11.75 -24.02
C THR A 96 14.23 -11.02 -23.53
N GLN A 97 15.02 -11.73 -22.71
CA GLN A 97 16.46 -11.51 -22.70
C GLN A 97 17.07 -12.56 -23.64
N PRO A 98 17.38 -12.23 -24.89
CA PRO A 98 18.22 -13.08 -25.71
C PRO A 98 19.66 -12.92 -25.20
N ARG A 99 20.22 -14.05 -24.76
CA ARG A 99 21.62 -14.41 -24.54
C ARG A 99 22.69 -13.30 -24.55
#